data_AF-A0A2V5UV03-F1
#
_entry.id   AF-A0A2V5UV03-F1
#
_cell.length_a   1.000
_cell.length_b   1.000
_cell.length_c   1.000
_cell.angle_alpha   90.00
_cell.angle_beta   90.00
_cell.angle_gamma   90.00
#
_symmetry.space_group_name_H-M   'P 1'
#
loop_
_entity.id
_entity.type
_entity.pdbx_description
1 polymer ?
#
loop_
_entity_poly.entity_id
_entity_poly.type
_entity_poly.pdbx_seq_one_letter_code
_entity_poly.pdbx_strand_id
1 'polypeptide(L)'
;MNAFEPLFWMGAIYLIVRIIDGASPRLWLWFGVIVGLGLENKHSMAFFAVGVCAAMLLTPERRHFAQKCIWLGGLIALALALPNVIWQIRHHWPTWELLHNIAQSNKNVVLTPAQFMAQQVLIMNPATLPLWLGGLIWLLVSCEGRRYRVIAIAYLITLAEFIVMHGKHYYLAPAYPMLFAAGGVGVERLTGLAARADGGADSLARKIGRVHEIDPLRTAAHRDFAHSCVATAFRRSIRLGRNGLLSRARLHAFVARRSETGRNFLPKLRRSRRDRLFRTQARTAARDLRPSKLFPLGFSRLHRRSSPRP
;
A
#
# COMPACT_ATOMS: atom_id res chain seq x y z
N MET A 1 3.49 -16.62 9.52
CA MET A 1 4.11 -15.44 8.90
C MET A 1 4.62 -14.55 10.02
N ASN A 2 5.82 -13.99 9.93
CA ASN A 2 6.29 -13.05 10.96
C ASN A 2 5.81 -11.62 10.64
N ALA A 3 5.76 -10.75 11.64
CA ALA A 3 5.24 -9.39 11.50
C ALA A 3 6.13 -8.50 10.60
N PHE A 4 7.39 -8.87 10.39
CA PHE A 4 8.36 -8.08 9.62
C PHE A 4 8.26 -8.34 8.12
N GLU A 5 7.85 -9.53 7.68
CA GLU A 5 7.70 -9.85 6.25
C GLU A 5 6.85 -8.83 5.47
N PRO A 6 5.61 -8.49 5.91
CA PRO A 6 4.81 -7.46 5.26
C PRO A 6 5.51 -6.10 5.23
N LEU A 7 6.26 -5.74 6.27
CA LEU A 7 6.97 -4.46 6.32
C LEU A 7 8.07 -4.39 5.26
N PHE A 8 8.83 -5.48 5.04
CA PHE A 8 9.84 -5.51 3.99
C PHE A 8 9.23 -5.47 2.59
N TRP A 9 8.17 -6.26 2.34
CA TRP A 9 7.54 -6.30 1.02
C TRP A 9 6.85 -4.97 0.69
N MET A 10 6.11 -4.41 1.65
CA MET A 10 5.48 -3.10 1.50
C MET A 10 6.50 -1.97 1.41
N GLY A 11 7.58 -2.01 2.18
CA GLY A 11 8.67 -1.05 2.10
C GLY A 11 9.32 -1.05 0.72
N ALA A 12 9.56 -2.23 0.15
CA ALA A 12 10.09 -2.40 -1.20
C ALA A 12 9.13 -1.83 -2.26
N ILE A 13 7.84 -2.17 -2.20
CA ILE A 13 6.81 -1.62 -3.10
C ILE A 13 6.67 -0.11 -2.95
N TYR A 14 6.68 0.41 -1.72
CA TYR A 14 6.60 1.84 -1.47
C TYR A 14 7.73 2.60 -2.16
N LEU A 15 8.97 2.11 -2.06
CA LEU A 15 10.10 2.71 -2.75
C LEU A 15 9.95 2.65 -4.27
N ILE A 16 9.46 1.53 -4.81
CA ILE A 16 9.17 1.40 -6.25
C ILE A 16 8.13 2.43 -6.69
N VAL A 17 7.02 2.57 -5.96
CA VAL A 17 5.99 3.57 -6.24
C VAL A 17 6.60 4.97 -6.25
N ARG A 18 7.40 5.32 -5.24
CA ARG A 18 8.10 6.61 -5.18
C ARG A 18 9.02 6.83 -6.39
N ILE A 19 9.74 5.81 -6.83
CA ILE A 19 10.63 5.88 -8.00
C ILE A 19 9.82 6.08 -9.29
N ILE A 20 8.71 5.36 -9.46
CA ILE A 20 7.76 5.52 -10.57
C ILE A 20 7.16 6.94 -10.57
N ASP A 21 6.97 7.52 -9.39
CA ASP A 21 6.51 8.90 -9.20
C ASP A 21 7.58 9.97 -9.48
N GLY A 22 8.79 9.56 -9.86
CA GLY A 22 9.88 10.46 -10.25
C GLY A 22 10.78 10.87 -9.09
N ALA A 23 10.74 10.16 -7.97
CA ALA A 23 11.70 10.37 -6.89
C ALA A 23 13.15 10.02 -7.32
N SER A 24 14.11 10.45 -6.51
CA SER A 24 15.53 10.25 -6.80
C SER A 24 15.88 8.77 -7.01
N PRO A 25 16.71 8.43 -8.03
CA PRO A 25 17.23 7.07 -8.22
C PRO A 25 17.99 6.52 -7.00
N ARG A 26 18.44 7.37 -6.07
CA ARG A 26 19.07 6.96 -4.80
C ARG A 26 18.16 6.09 -3.93
N LEU A 27 16.84 6.12 -4.13
CA LEU A 27 15.92 5.22 -3.44
C LEU A 27 16.17 3.74 -3.76
N TRP A 28 16.83 3.41 -4.87
CA TRP A 28 17.28 2.05 -5.14
C TRP A 28 18.28 1.52 -4.11
N LEU A 29 19.06 2.40 -3.47
CA LEU A 29 19.97 1.98 -2.39
C LEU A 29 19.18 1.52 -1.16
N TRP A 30 18.15 2.28 -0.78
CA TRP A 30 17.24 1.90 0.29
C TRP A 30 16.40 0.67 -0.05
N PHE A 31 16.02 0.51 -1.31
CA PHE A 31 15.39 -0.72 -1.79
C PHE A 31 16.32 -1.91 -1.56
N GLY A 32 17.61 -1.76 -1.89
CA GLY A 32 18.64 -2.74 -1.58
C GLY A 32 18.74 -3.09 -0.10
N VAL A 33 18.71 -2.09 0.79
CA VAL A 33 18.71 -2.29 2.25
C VAL A 33 17.49 -3.12 2.69
N ILE A 34 16.30 -2.75 2.24
CA ILE A 34 15.05 -3.44 2.60
C ILE A 34 15.05 -4.88 2.09
N VAL A 35 15.50 -5.12 0.85
CA VAL A 35 15.62 -6.46 0.28
C VAL A 35 16.65 -7.30 1.04
N GLY A 36 17.83 -6.75 1.31
CA GLY A 36 18.89 -7.44 2.06
C GLY A 36 18.45 -7.85 3.46
N LEU A 37 17.86 -6.93 4.23
CA LEU A 37 17.31 -7.24 5.56
C LEU A 37 16.13 -8.22 5.48
N GLY A 38 15.30 -8.12 4.44
CA GLY A 38 14.22 -9.06 4.20
C GLY A 38 14.71 -10.48 3.92
N LEU A 39 15.82 -10.62 3.19
CA LEU A 39 16.47 -11.91 2.91
C LEU A 39 17.02 -12.55 4.20
N GLU A 40 17.61 -11.75 5.08
CA GLU A 40 18.05 -12.19 6.42
C GLU A 40 16.88 -12.58 7.33
N ASN A 41 15.73 -11.93 7.20
CA ASN A 41 14.53 -12.27 7.95
C ASN A 41 13.88 -13.58 7.46
N LYS A 42 13.68 -13.71 6.14
CA LYS A 42 13.10 -14.91 5.56
C LYS A 42 13.39 -15.04 4.06
N HIS A 43 13.73 -16.25 3.64
CA HIS A 43 14.01 -16.58 2.24
C HIS A 43 12.82 -16.35 1.28
N SER A 44 11.59 -16.19 1.77
CA SER A 44 10.43 -15.78 0.95
C SER A 44 10.65 -14.43 0.26
N MET A 45 11.48 -13.55 0.83
CA MET A 45 11.86 -12.27 0.23
C MET A 45 12.59 -12.46 -1.11
N ALA A 46 13.30 -13.56 -1.31
CA ALA A 46 14.00 -13.84 -2.57
C ALA A 46 13.01 -14.01 -3.73
N PHE A 47 11.95 -14.81 -3.53
CA PHE A 47 10.88 -15.00 -4.52
C PHE A 47 10.21 -13.68 -4.86
N PHE A 48 9.86 -12.89 -3.84
CA PHE A 48 9.28 -11.58 -4.07
C PHE A 48 10.21 -10.63 -4.85
N ALA A 49 11.52 -10.61 -4.53
CA ALA A 49 12.49 -9.80 -5.25
C ALA A 49 12.64 -10.23 -6.72
N VAL A 50 12.66 -11.55 -6.99
CA VAL A 50 12.64 -12.10 -8.36
C VAL A 50 11.36 -11.69 -9.09
N GLY A 51 10.20 -11.84 -8.46
CA GLY A 51 8.91 -11.43 -9.01
C GLY A 51 8.86 -9.94 -9.35
N VAL A 52 9.41 -9.08 -8.49
CA VAL A 52 9.55 -7.64 -8.74
C VAL A 52 10.48 -7.36 -9.92
N CYS A 53 11.67 -7.96 -9.95
CA CYS A 53 12.62 -7.76 -11.05
C CYS A 53 12.03 -8.22 -12.39
N ALA A 54 11.37 -9.37 -12.42
CA ALA A 54 10.68 -9.89 -13.60
C ALA A 54 9.52 -8.96 -14.02
N ALA A 55 8.72 -8.48 -13.06
CA ALA A 55 7.65 -7.53 -13.34
C ALA A 55 8.18 -6.21 -13.92
N MET A 56 9.32 -5.71 -13.43
CA MET A 56 9.97 -4.53 -13.99
C MET A 56 10.45 -4.76 -15.42
N LEU A 57 11.02 -5.93 -15.71
CA LEU A 57 11.42 -6.30 -17.08
C LEU A 57 10.24 -6.34 -18.05
N LEU A 58 9.09 -6.82 -17.59
CA LEU A 58 7.85 -6.91 -18.37
C LEU A 58 7.10 -5.57 -18.51
N THR A 59 7.56 -4.50 -17.86
CA THR A 59 6.91 -3.18 -17.86
C THR A 59 7.84 -2.10 -18.42
N PRO A 60 7.35 -0.86 -18.67
CA PRO A 60 8.21 0.26 -19.04
C PRO A 60 9.31 0.56 -18.03
N GLU A 61 9.19 0.08 -16.78
CA GLU A 61 10.17 0.28 -15.72
C GLU A 61 11.49 -0.48 -15.94
N ARG A 62 11.58 -1.34 -16.97
CA ARG A 62 12.84 -1.95 -17.41
C ARG A 62 13.97 -0.93 -17.69
N ARG A 63 13.61 0.32 -18.01
CA ARG A 63 14.56 1.44 -18.17
C ARG A 63 15.44 1.66 -16.94
N HIS A 64 14.98 1.29 -15.75
CA HIS A 64 15.77 1.44 -14.52
C HIS A 64 16.99 0.52 -14.48
N PHE A 65 16.97 -0.61 -15.20
CA PHE A 65 18.15 -1.49 -15.32
C PHE A 65 19.32 -0.84 -16.06
N ALA A 66 19.10 0.24 -16.82
CA ALA A 66 20.18 1.04 -17.41
C ALA A 66 20.84 2.02 -16.41
N GLN A 67 20.27 2.19 -15.21
CA GLN A 67 20.76 3.14 -14.22
C GLN A 67 21.72 2.47 -13.24
N LYS A 68 22.82 3.14 -12.87
CA LYS A 68 23.79 2.57 -11.90
C LYS A 68 23.20 2.33 -10.50
N CYS A 69 22.20 3.12 -10.10
CA CYS A 69 21.66 3.05 -8.74
C CYS A 69 20.93 1.73 -8.43
N ILE A 70 20.24 1.11 -9.40
CA ILE A 70 19.59 -0.19 -9.17
C ILE A 70 20.61 -1.30 -8.91
N TRP A 71 21.74 -1.28 -9.63
CA TRP A 71 22.83 -2.23 -9.44
C TRP A 71 23.55 -2.01 -8.12
N LEU A 72 23.78 -0.76 -7.72
CA LEU A 72 24.29 -0.45 -6.38
C LEU A 72 23.34 -0.90 -5.28
N GLY A 73 22.02 -0.75 -5.48
CA GLY A 73 21.00 -1.32 -4.60
C GLY A 73 21.09 -2.84 -4.50
N GLY A 74 21.21 -3.52 -5.65
CA GLY A 74 21.43 -4.97 -5.70
C GLY A 74 22.70 -5.41 -4.97
N LEU A 75 23.80 -4.67 -5.12
CA LEU A 75 25.04 -4.92 -4.40
C LEU A 75 24.88 -4.76 -2.88
N ILE A 76 24.14 -3.75 -2.43
CA ILE A 76 23.81 -3.56 -1.00
C ILE A 76 22.97 -4.74 -0.49
N ALA A 77 21.94 -5.15 -1.22
CA ALA A 77 21.11 -6.29 -0.85
C ALA A 77 21.94 -7.57 -0.71
N LEU A 78 22.83 -7.81 -1.68
CA LEU A 78 23.75 -8.95 -1.66
C LEU A 78 24.71 -8.88 -0.48
N ALA A 79 25.33 -7.72 -0.24
CA ALA A 79 26.26 -7.55 0.88
C ALA A 79 25.60 -7.79 2.24
N LEU A 80 24.33 -7.38 2.40
CA LEU A 80 23.56 -7.60 3.62
C LEU A 80 23.11 -9.04 3.80
N ALA A 81 22.80 -9.76 2.71
CA ALA A 81 22.44 -11.18 2.73
C ALA A 81 23.66 -12.11 2.79
N LEU A 82 24.86 -11.58 2.55
CA LEU A 82 26.09 -12.34 2.42
C LEU A 82 26.47 -13.10 3.71
N PRO A 83 26.32 -12.56 4.93
CA PRO A 83 26.63 -13.29 6.15
C PRO A 83 25.83 -14.59 6.27
N ASN A 84 24.53 -14.57 5.96
CA ASN A 84 23.71 -15.78 5.95
C ASN A 84 24.17 -16.78 4.88
N VAL A 85 24.45 -16.31 3.67
CA VAL A 85 24.92 -17.17 2.57
C VAL A 85 26.25 -17.83 2.92
N ILE A 86 27.22 -17.09 3.47
CA ILE A 86 28.50 -17.64 3.93
C ILE A 86 28.27 -18.67 5.03
N TRP A 87 27.37 -18.39 5.97
CA TRP A 87 27.04 -19.32 7.04
C TRP A 87 26.43 -20.62 6.48
N GLN A 88 25.49 -20.53 5.53
CA GLN A 88 24.90 -21.69 4.87
C GLN A 88 25.98 -22.55 4.17
N ILE A 89 26.87 -21.91 3.40
CA ILE A 89 27.96 -22.62 2.69
C ILE A 89 28.87 -23.36 3.67
N ARG A 90 29.26 -22.71 4.78
CA ARG A 90 30.15 -23.30 5.79
C ARG A 90 29.51 -24.47 6.56
N HIS A 91 28.18 -24.54 6.59
CA HIS A 91 27.44 -25.59 7.27
C HIS A 91 26.79 -26.58 6.29
N HIS A 92 27.25 -26.62 5.04
CA HIS A 92 26.78 -27.55 4.01
C HIS A 92 25.29 -27.41 3.64
N TRP A 93 24.78 -26.17 3.61
CA TRP A 93 23.40 -25.82 3.22
C TRP A 93 22.31 -26.49 4.07
N PRO A 94 22.29 -26.29 5.40
CA PRO A 94 21.33 -26.95 6.28
C PRO A 94 19.87 -26.59 5.95
N THR A 95 19.60 -25.36 5.46
CA THR A 95 18.26 -24.99 5.02
C THR A 95 17.83 -25.79 3.78
N TRP A 96 18.74 -26.02 2.84
CA TRP A 96 18.46 -26.81 1.64
C TRP A 96 18.19 -28.26 2.00
N GLU A 97 19.03 -28.86 2.84
CA GLU A 97 18.84 -30.22 3.34
C GLU A 97 17.48 -30.38 4.04
N LEU A 98 17.13 -29.43 4.93
CA LEU A 98 15.82 -29.42 5.58
C LEU A 98 14.67 -29.35 4.58
N LEU A 99 14.74 -28.43 3.59
CA LEU A 99 13.69 -28.27 2.58
C LEU A 99 13.58 -29.50 1.68
N HIS A 100 14.70 -30.11 1.32
CA HIS A 100 14.77 -31.34 0.53
C HIS A 100 14.12 -32.50 1.27
N ASN A 101 14.48 -32.70 2.54
CA ASN A 101 13.90 -33.73 3.40
C ASN A 101 12.39 -33.51 3.61
N ILE A 102 11.96 -32.26 3.77
CA ILE A 102 10.53 -31.92 3.85
C ILE A 102 9.81 -32.29 2.56
N ALA A 103 10.38 -31.97 1.40
CA ALA A 103 9.79 -32.28 0.09
C ALA A 103 9.64 -33.79 -0.12
N GLN A 104 10.60 -34.60 0.35
CA GLN A 104 10.55 -36.07 0.25
C GLN A 104 9.62 -36.71 1.29
N SER A 105 9.39 -36.06 2.43
CA SER A 105 8.66 -36.66 3.56
C SER A 105 7.15 -36.79 3.37
N ASN A 106 6.58 -36.32 2.25
CA ASN A 106 5.11 -36.23 2.01
C ASN A 106 4.31 -35.57 3.15
N LYS A 107 4.97 -34.85 4.08
CA LYS A 107 4.33 -34.18 5.21
C LYS A 107 3.53 -32.94 4.77
N ASN A 108 3.86 -32.35 3.62
CA ASN A 108 3.15 -31.19 3.10
C ASN A 108 2.06 -31.65 2.14
N VAL A 109 0.85 -31.12 2.34
CA VAL A 109 -0.24 -31.25 1.36
C VAL A 109 0.14 -30.44 0.12
N VAL A 110 0.34 -31.13 -1.00
CA VAL A 110 0.52 -30.51 -2.31
C VAL A 110 -0.85 -30.03 -2.78
N LEU A 111 -1.00 -28.71 -2.86
CA LEU A 111 -2.24 -28.09 -3.31
C LEU A 111 -2.25 -27.98 -4.83
N THR A 112 -3.37 -28.29 -5.45
CA THR A 112 -3.61 -27.90 -6.85
C THR A 112 -3.69 -26.37 -6.96
N PRO A 113 -3.48 -25.77 -8.15
CA PRO A 113 -3.61 -24.32 -8.32
C PRO A 113 -4.96 -23.77 -7.83
N ALA A 114 -6.06 -24.49 -8.11
CA ALA A 114 -7.39 -24.10 -7.64
C ALA A 114 -7.51 -24.16 -6.10
N GLN A 115 -6.96 -25.20 -5.47
CA GLN A 115 -6.93 -25.30 -4.01
C GLN A 115 -6.06 -24.21 -3.38
N PHE A 116 -4.92 -23.87 -3.99
CA PHE A 116 -4.06 -22.78 -3.54
C PHE A 116 -4.80 -21.43 -3.56
N MET A 117 -5.55 -21.16 -4.65
CA MET A 117 -6.39 -19.97 -4.75
C MET A 117 -7.54 -19.96 -3.74
N ALA A 118 -8.19 -21.10 -3.51
CA ALA A 118 -9.20 -21.20 -2.45
C ALA A 118 -8.60 -20.88 -1.07
N GLN A 119 -7.40 -21.37 -0.78
CA GLN A 119 -6.66 -21.06 0.46
C GLN A 119 -6.30 -19.58 0.57
N GLN A 120 -5.97 -18.92 -0.54
CA GLN A 120 -5.73 -17.48 -0.55
C GLN A 120 -6.97 -16.69 -0.09
N VAL A 121 -8.14 -17.03 -0.62
CA VAL A 121 -9.42 -16.41 -0.25
C VAL A 121 -9.75 -16.66 1.22
N LEU A 122 -9.54 -17.89 1.70
CA LEU A 122 -9.84 -18.28 3.08
C LEU A 122 -8.92 -17.59 4.10
N ILE A 123 -7.61 -17.59 3.87
CA ILE A 123 -6.64 -16.97 4.81
C ILE A 123 -6.84 -15.45 4.88
N MET A 124 -7.15 -14.81 3.76
CA MET A 124 -7.38 -13.36 3.73
C MET A 124 -8.75 -12.92 4.23
N ASN A 125 -9.60 -13.87 4.65
CA ASN A 125 -11.03 -13.70 4.87
C ASN A 125 -11.79 -13.44 3.54
N PRO A 126 -12.78 -14.29 3.17
CA PRO A 126 -13.57 -14.13 1.95
C PRO A 126 -14.22 -12.75 1.79
N ALA A 127 -14.55 -12.06 2.89
CA ALA A 127 -15.12 -10.71 2.85
C ALA A 127 -14.18 -9.67 2.23
N THR A 128 -12.86 -9.92 2.23
CA THR A 128 -11.87 -9.00 1.67
C THR A 128 -11.60 -9.26 0.18
N LEU A 129 -12.13 -10.36 -0.37
CA LEU A 129 -11.96 -10.76 -1.77
C LEU A 129 -12.28 -9.65 -2.76
N PRO A 130 -13.43 -8.96 -2.68
CA PRO A 130 -13.75 -7.89 -3.63
C PRO A 130 -12.71 -6.76 -3.61
N LEU A 131 -12.11 -6.50 -2.45
CA LEU A 131 -11.18 -5.38 -2.28
C LEU A 131 -9.81 -5.68 -2.91
N TRP A 132 -9.18 -6.81 -2.57
CA TRP A 132 -7.86 -7.11 -3.15
C TRP A 132 -7.95 -7.56 -4.61
N LEU A 133 -9.02 -8.26 -5.00
CA LEU A 133 -9.25 -8.63 -6.40
C LEU A 133 -9.57 -7.38 -7.22
N GLY A 134 -10.41 -6.48 -6.68
CA GLY A 134 -10.68 -5.18 -7.29
C GLY A 134 -9.41 -4.34 -7.45
N GLY A 135 -8.52 -4.33 -6.45
CA GLY A 135 -7.22 -3.68 -6.53
C GLY A 135 -6.30 -4.27 -7.61
N LEU A 136 -6.25 -5.59 -7.72
CA LEU A 136 -5.51 -6.29 -8.77
C LEU A 136 -6.05 -5.94 -10.16
N ILE A 137 -7.37 -6.00 -10.35
CA ILE A 137 -8.04 -5.63 -11.61
C ILE A 137 -7.79 -4.16 -11.93
N TRP A 138 -7.90 -3.26 -10.94
CA TRP A 138 -7.68 -1.84 -11.12
C TRP A 138 -6.25 -1.54 -11.61
N LEU A 139 -5.23 -2.16 -11.00
CA LEU A 139 -3.84 -2.02 -11.43
C LEU A 139 -3.64 -2.50 -12.88
N LEU A 140 -4.30 -3.58 -13.28
CA LEU A 140 -4.15 -4.15 -14.62
C LEU A 140 -4.93 -3.39 -15.69
N VAL A 141 -6.16 -2.97 -15.42
CA VAL A 141 -7.11 -2.51 -16.44
C VAL A 141 -7.21 -0.98 -16.50
N SER A 142 -7.21 -0.30 -15.35
CA SER A 142 -7.52 1.14 -15.31
C SER A 142 -6.42 2.00 -15.95
N CYS A 143 -6.80 3.17 -16.48
CA CYS A 143 -5.85 4.12 -17.09
C CYS A 143 -4.85 4.66 -16.06
N GLU A 144 -5.31 4.97 -14.84
CA GLU A 144 -4.46 5.46 -13.75
C GLU A 144 -3.61 4.33 -13.15
N GLY A 145 -4.20 3.17 -12.90
CA GLY A 145 -3.51 2.00 -12.35
C GLY A 145 -2.46 1.41 -13.29
N ARG A 146 -2.57 1.66 -14.61
CA ARG A 146 -1.59 1.24 -15.62
C ARG A 146 -0.17 1.68 -15.28
N ARG A 147 -0.01 2.85 -14.64
CA ARG A 147 1.28 3.37 -14.17
C ARG A 147 1.94 2.46 -13.13
N TYR A 148 1.16 1.75 -12.32
CA TYR A 148 1.62 0.90 -11.23
C TYR A 148 1.45 -0.60 -11.52
N ARG A 149 1.29 -0.99 -12.80
CA ARG A 149 1.14 -2.40 -13.23
C ARG A 149 2.23 -3.34 -12.72
N VAL A 150 3.43 -2.82 -12.47
CA VAL A 150 4.54 -3.60 -11.90
C VAL A 150 4.13 -4.30 -10.60
N ILE A 151 3.27 -3.68 -9.78
CA ILE A 151 2.79 -4.24 -8.52
C ILE A 151 1.91 -5.48 -8.76
N ALA A 152 0.96 -5.36 -9.70
CA ALA A 152 0.08 -6.47 -10.07
C ALA A 152 0.85 -7.62 -10.72
N ILE A 153 1.79 -7.31 -11.63
CA ILE A 153 2.60 -8.33 -12.29
C ILE A 153 3.54 -9.01 -11.27
N ALA A 154 4.14 -8.26 -10.34
CA ALA A 154 4.97 -8.83 -9.28
C ALA A 154 4.17 -9.78 -8.39
N TYR A 155 2.93 -9.40 -8.01
CA TYR A 155 2.01 -10.29 -7.29
C TYR A 155 1.75 -11.58 -8.07
N LEU A 156 1.39 -11.47 -9.35
CA LEU A 156 1.03 -12.62 -10.20
C LEU A 156 2.22 -13.57 -10.42
N ILE A 157 3.43 -13.02 -10.60
CA ILE A 157 4.65 -13.83 -10.73
C ILE A 157 4.94 -14.53 -9.40
N THR A 158 4.91 -13.81 -8.28
CA THR A 158 5.16 -14.41 -6.95
C THR A 158 4.11 -15.47 -6.59
N LEU A 159 2.84 -15.25 -6.98
CA LEU A 159 1.77 -16.23 -6.87
C LEU A 159 2.07 -17.49 -7.70
N ALA A 160 2.46 -17.31 -8.97
CA ALA A 160 2.81 -18.41 -9.85
C ALA A 160 4.01 -19.19 -9.33
N GLU A 161 5.04 -18.51 -8.85
CA GLU A 161 6.22 -19.10 -8.19
C GLU A 161 5.81 -20.04 -7.04
N PHE A 162 4.95 -19.57 -6.12
CA PHE A 162 4.52 -20.42 -5.00
C PHE A 162 3.57 -21.55 -5.41
N ILE A 163 2.79 -21.40 -6.47
CA ILE A 163 1.99 -22.50 -7.00
C ILE A 163 2.89 -23.58 -7.61
N VAL A 164 3.83 -23.17 -8.48
CA VAL A 164 4.72 -24.07 -9.22
C VAL A 164 5.71 -24.79 -8.29
N MET A 165 6.25 -24.07 -7.31
CA MET A 165 7.21 -24.64 -6.35
C MET A 165 6.53 -25.33 -5.15
N HIS A 166 5.20 -25.49 -5.17
CA HIS A 166 4.42 -26.05 -4.07
C HIS A 166 4.74 -25.36 -2.72
N GLY A 167 4.90 -24.04 -2.77
CA GLY A 167 5.13 -23.20 -1.63
C GLY A 167 3.96 -23.28 -0.65
N LYS A 168 4.22 -22.98 0.63
CA LYS A 168 3.14 -22.93 1.61
C LYS A 168 2.17 -21.81 1.24
N HIS A 169 0.89 -22.12 1.25
CA HIS A 169 -0.21 -21.20 0.90
C HIS A 169 -0.16 -19.84 1.62
N TYR A 170 0.44 -19.73 2.81
CA TYR A 170 0.61 -18.47 3.53
C TYR A 170 1.88 -17.67 3.17
N TYR A 171 2.75 -18.15 2.27
CA TYR A 171 3.97 -17.43 1.89
C TYR A 171 3.69 -16.19 1.04
N LEU A 172 2.55 -16.15 0.35
CA LEU A 172 2.10 -14.99 -0.43
C LEU A 172 1.38 -13.93 0.42
N ALA A 173 1.00 -14.26 1.66
CA ALA A 173 0.28 -13.35 2.54
C ALA A 173 0.89 -11.93 2.71
N PRO A 174 2.22 -11.71 2.69
CA PRO A 174 2.79 -10.36 2.79
C PRO A 174 2.50 -9.47 1.57
N ALA A 175 2.05 -10.04 0.44
CA ALA A 175 1.74 -9.30 -0.77
C ALA A 175 0.37 -8.62 -0.73
N TYR A 176 -0.59 -9.10 0.06
CA TYR A 176 -1.96 -8.59 0.04
C TYR A 176 -2.13 -7.13 0.43
N PRO A 177 -1.36 -6.57 1.40
CA PRO A 177 -1.45 -5.15 1.73
C PRO A 177 -1.27 -4.21 0.53
N MET A 178 -0.45 -4.57 -0.47
CA MET A 178 -0.28 -3.74 -1.67
C MET A 178 -1.52 -3.78 -2.59
N LEU A 179 -2.23 -4.93 -2.62
CA LEU A 179 -3.48 -5.06 -3.36
C LEU A 179 -4.64 -4.37 -2.62
N PHE A 180 -4.66 -4.41 -1.30
CA PHE A 180 -5.63 -3.65 -0.50
C PHE A 180 -5.47 -2.14 -0.70
N ALA A 181 -4.23 -1.65 -0.71
CA ALA A 181 -3.94 -0.24 -1.00
C ALA A 181 -4.47 0.15 -2.39
N ALA A 182 -4.19 -0.65 -3.42
CA ALA A 182 -4.72 -0.42 -4.77
C ALA A 182 -6.26 -0.52 -4.84
N GLY A 183 -6.84 -1.47 -4.11
CA GLY A 183 -8.29 -1.66 -4.02
C GLY A 183 -8.99 -0.46 -3.40
N GLY A 184 -8.42 0.11 -2.34
CA GLY A 184 -8.91 1.33 -1.71
C GLY A 184 -8.95 2.50 -2.69
N VAL A 185 -7.87 2.72 -3.45
CA VAL A 185 -7.83 3.75 -4.50
C VAL A 185 -8.86 3.46 -5.59
N GLY A 186 -9.00 2.21 -6.02
CA GLY A 186 -10.01 1.82 -7.00
C GLY A 186 -11.44 2.13 -6.56
N VAL A 187 -11.78 1.79 -5.31
CA VAL A 187 -13.10 2.07 -4.71
C VAL A 187 -13.34 3.59 -4.58
N GLU A 188 -12.36 4.35 -4.13
CA GLU A 188 -12.44 5.82 -4.05
C GLU A 188 -12.72 6.44 -5.42
N ARG A 189 -12.05 5.97 -6.48
CA ARG A 189 -12.28 6.47 -7.85
C ARG A 189 -13.67 6.12 -8.37
N LEU A 190 -14.16 4.91 -8.12
CA LEU A 190 -15.50 4.48 -8.55
C LEU A 190 -16.60 5.29 -7.84
N THR A 191 -16.47 5.47 -6.54
CA THR A 191 -17.44 6.25 -5.74
C THR A 191 -17.40 7.74 -6.06
N GLY A 192 -16.21 8.30 -6.31
CA GLY A 192 -16.06 9.69 -6.75
C GLY A 192 -16.65 9.96 -8.14
N LEU A 193 -16.66 8.98 -9.04
CA LEU A 193 -17.33 9.07 -10.34
C LEU A 193 -18.85 9.02 -10.19
N ALA A 194 -19.38 8.14 -9.35
CA ALA A 194 -20.81 8.05 -9.06
C ALA A 194 -21.34 9.37 -8.46
N ALA A 195 -20.65 9.93 -7.47
CA ALA A 195 -21.03 11.21 -6.86
C ALA A 195 -21.04 12.39 -7.86
N ARG A 196 -20.16 12.37 -8.87
CA ARG A 196 -20.14 13.37 -9.94
C ARG A 196 -21.27 13.19 -10.95
N ALA A 197 -21.68 11.95 -11.22
CA ALA A 197 -22.80 11.64 -12.10
C ALA A 197 -24.13 12.07 -11.45
N ASP A 198 -24.31 11.76 -10.17
CA ASP A 198 -25.51 12.12 -9.39
C ASP A 198 -25.66 13.64 -9.26
N GLY A 199 -24.58 14.36 -8.94
CA GLY A 199 -24.60 15.83 -8.89
C GLY A 199 -24.88 16.50 -10.25
N GLY A 200 -24.52 15.84 -11.36
CA GLY A 200 -24.85 16.28 -12.72
C GLY A 200 -26.34 16.10 -13.05
N ALA A 201 -26.94 14.98 -12.64
CA ALA A 201 -28.36 14.73 -12.76
C ALA A 201 -29.19 15.73 -11.95
N ASP A 202 -28.79 16.02 -10.70
CA ASP A 202 -29.44 17.01 -9.84
C ASP A 202 -29.31 18.45 -10.36
N SER A 203 -28.19 18.76 -11.02
CA SER A 203 -27.99 20.07 -11.65
C SER A 203 -28.85 20.24 -12.91
N LEU A 204 -29.03 19.17 -13.71
CA LEU A 204 -29.89 19.18 -14.89
C LEU A 204 -31.37 19.23 -14.50
N ALA A 205 -31.79 18.45 -13.50
CA ALA A 205 -33.15 18.48 -12.96
C ALA A 205 -33.52 19.87 -12.41
N ARG A 206 -32.61 20.55 -11.69
CA ARG A 206 -32.82 21.94 -11.25
C ARG A 206 -32.89 22.94 -12.39
N LYS A 207 -32.12 22.74 -13.47
CA LYS A 207 -32.15 23.63 -14.63
C LYS A 207 -33.44 23.48 -15.43
N ILE A 208 -33.96 22.25 -15.54
CA ILE A 208 -35.26 21.96 -16.18
C ILE A 208 -36.42 22.51 -15.31
N GLY A 209 -36.37 22.31 -13.99
CA GLY A 209 -37.36 22.87 -13.06
C GLY A 209 -37.45 24.39 -13.12
N ARG A 210 -36.30 25.10 -13.19
CA ARG A 210 -36.28 26.56 -13.39
C ARG A 210 -36.81 27.03 -14.74
N VAL A 211 -36.70 26.22 -15.80
CA VAL A 211 -37.29 26.55 -17.10
C VAL A 211 -38.82 26.44 -17.06
N HIS A 212 -39.36 25.54 -16.23
CA HIS A 212 -40.81 25.39 -16.07
C HIS A 212 -41.43 26.40 -15.10
N GLU A 213 -40.64 27.01 -14.21
CA GLU A 213 -41.08 28.05 -13.28
C GLU A 213 -41.12 29.46 -13.92
N ILE A 214 -40.55 29.64 -15.11
CA ILE A 214 -40.70 30.84 -15.95
C ILE A 214 -41.82 30.59 -16.97
N ASP A 215 -43.03 30.29 -16.50
CA ASP A 215 -44.30 30.67 -17.16
C ASP A 215 -45.50 30.27 -16.30
N PRO A 216 -45.91 31.15 -15.40
CA PRO A 216 -47.33 31.34 -15.17
C PRO A 216 -47.67 32.82 -15.35
N LEU A 217 -48.55 33.07 -16.32
CA LEU A 217 -49.19 34.36 -16.66
C LEU A 217 -48.50 35.19 -17.74
N ARG A 218 -48.71 34.80 -19.00
CA ARG A 218 -48.93 35.76 -20.09
C ARG A 218 -50.02 35.28 -21.04
N THR A 219 -51.25 35.25 -20.54
CA THR A 219 -52.45 35.37 -21.37
C THR A 219 -52.71 36.85 -21.69
N ALA A 220 -53.07 37.10 -22.95
CA ALA A 220 -53.54 38.35 -23.55
C ALA A 220 -52.48 39.44 -23.84
N ALA A 221 -52.02 39.52 -25.10
CA ALA A 221 -52.60 40.45 -26.08
C ALA A 221 -51.73 40.57 -27.35
N HIS A 222 -52.43 40.62 -28.49
CA HIS A 222 -52.10 41.34 -29.72
C HIS A 222 -51.15 40.73 -30.78
N ARG A 223 -51.82 40.19 -31.82
CA ARG A 223 -51.67 40.37 -33.29
C ARG A 223 -50.29 40.52 -33.94
N ASP A 224 -50.16 39.69 -34.99
CA ASP A 224 -49.63 39.95 -36.34
C ASP A 224 -48.20 40.49 -36.48
N PHE A 225 -47.28 39.64 -36.95
CA PHE A 225 -46.63 39.88 -38.26
C PHE A 225 -45.87 38.64 -38.77
N ALA A 226 -45.72 38.63 -40.09
CA ALA A 226 -45.43 37.51 -40.98
C ALA A 226 -43.95 37.07 -41.07
N HIS A 227 -43.80 35.79 -41.46
CA HIS A 227 -42.85 35.21 -42.42
C HIS A 227 -41.41 35.77 -42.58
N SER A 228 -40.44 34.88 -42.33
CA SER A 228 -39.40 34.40 -43.27
C SER A 228 -37.92 34.49 -42.85
N CYS A 229 -37.32 33.29 -42.86
CA CYS A 229 -36.01 32.87 -43.36
C CYS A 229 -34.66 33.36 -42.78
N VAL A 230 -33.94 32.36 -42.23
CA VAL A 230 -32.57 31.89 -42.61
C VAL A 230 -31.46 32.94 -42.75
N ALA A 231 -30.47 32.89 -41.85
CA ALA A 231 -29.05 32.62 -42.16
C ALA A 231 -28.12 32.95 -40.95
N THR A 232 -27.32 31.95 -40.58
CA THR A 232 -25.89 32.01 -40.21
C THR A 232 -25.27 33.34 -39.75
N ALA A 233 -24.56 33.33 -38.61
CA ALA A 233 -23.10 33.54 -38.55
C ALA A 233 -22.57 33.78 -37.11
N PHE A 234 -21.67 32.88 -36.71
CA PHE A 234 -20.43 33.10 -35.96
C PHE A 234 -20.11 34.56 -35.56
N ARG A 235 -19.96 34.84 -34.25
CA ARG A 235 -19.06 35.90 -33.75
C ARG A 235 -18.39 35.49 -32.43
N ARG A 236 -17.17 34.95 -32.55
CA ARG A 236 -16.10 35.14 -31.57
C ARG A 236 -15.57 36.57 -31.70
N SER A 237 -15.53 37.33 -30.62
CA SER A 237 -14.80 38.60 -30.56
C SER A 237 -13.43 38.37 -29.92
N ILE A 238 -12.42 38.21 -30.77
CA ILE A 238 -11.01 38.48 -30.45
C ILE A 238 -10.82 39.98 -30.64
N ARG A 239 -10.30 40.68 -29.63
CA ARG A 239 -9.79 42.05 -29.76
C ARG A 239 -8.32 42.06 -29.37
N LEU A 240 -7.45 42.17 -30.38
CA LEU A 240 -6.04 42.53 -30.26
C LEU A 240 -5.93 44.06 -30.28
N GLY A 241 -5.08 44.62 -29.42
CA GLY A 241 -4.88 46.06 -29.29
C GLY A 241 -3.61 46.39 -28.51
N ARG A 242 -2.51 46.39 -29.26
CA ARG A 242 -1.09 46.63 -28.95
C ARG A 242 -0.82 48.01 -28.34
N ASN A 243 0.12 48.08 -27.39
CA ASN A 243 1.17 49.11 -27.13
C ASN A 243 1.77 48.75 -25.75
N GLY A 244 3.06 48.49 -25.55
CA GLY A 244 4.24 49.18 -26.06
C GLY A 244 5.03 49.64 -24.83
N LEU A 245 6.03 48.83 -24.45
CA LEU A 245 7.23 49.12 -23.65
C LEU A 245 7.25 50.41 -22.79
N LEU A 246 7.52 50.26 -21.48
CA LEU A 246 8.50 51.07 -20.74
C LEU A 246 8.88 50.41 -19.39
N SER A 247 10.15 50.03 -19.31
CA SER A 247 11.09 50.21 -18.18
C SER A 247 10.76 49.80 -16.73
N ARG A 248 11.56 48.82 -16.28
CA ARG A 248 12.35 48.79 -15.02
C ARG A 248 12.08 49.88 -13.97
N ALA A 249 11.77 49.45 -12.74
CA ALA A 249 12.53 49.70 -11.51
C ALA A 249 11.68 49.29 -10.29
N ARG A 250 12.06 48.23 -9.58
CA ARG A 250 12.59 48.32 -8.20
C ARG A 250 11.95 49.45 -7.38
N LEU A 251 10.89 49.10 -6.63
CA LEU A 251 10.49 49.86 -5.46
C LEU A 251 10.98 49.13 -4.20
N HIS A 252 11.86 49.85 -3.51
CA HIS A 252 12.42 49.53 -2.22
C HIS A 252 11.31 49.31 -1.18
N ALA A 253 11.52 48.29 -0.35
CA ALA A 253 10.80 48.08 0.89
C ALA A 253 11.03 49.29 1.82
N PHE A 254 9.95 49.99 2.12
CA PHE A 254 9.92 51.02 3.14
C PHE A 254 9.68 50.37 4.51
N VAL A 255 10.57 50.69 5.44
CA VAL A 255 10.57 50.26 6.83
C VAL A 255 9.46 50.98 7.60
N ALA A 256 8.71 50.25 8.44
CA ALA A 256 8.00 50.84 9.58
C ALA A 256 8.06 49.89 10.79
N ARG A 257 8.60 50.44 11.89
CA ARG A 257 8.76 49.85 13.22
C ARG A 257 7.46 49.91 14.03
N ARG A 258 7.39 49.01 15.04
CA ARG A 258 6.69 49.12 16.33
C ARG A 258 5.15 49.15 16.29
N SER A 259 4.42 48.87 17.36
CA SER A 259 4.50 47.96 18.51
C SER A 259 3.21 48.23 19.30
N GLU A 260 2.49 47.15 19.62
CA GLU A 260 1.55 47.02 20.74
C GLU A 260 0.28 47.89 20.82
N THR A 261 -0.64 47.35 21.62
CA THR A 261 -1.90 47.91 22.17
C THR A 261 -3.14 47.64 21.30
N GLY A 262 -4.08 46.76 21.63
CA GLY A 262 -4.49 46.22 22.93
C GLY A 262 -5.91 46.68 23.25
N ARG A 263 -6.92 45.88 22.87
CA ARG A 263 -8.27 45.85 23.46
C ARG A 263 -8.76 44.39 23.39
N ASN A 264 -8.55 43.60 24.44
CA ASN A 264 -9.41 43.42 25.62
C ASN A 264 -10.73 42.71 25.31
N PHE A 265 -10.78 41.41 25.65
CA PHE A 265 -11.71 40.87 26.67
C PHE A 265 -11.12 39.57 27.27
N LEU A 266 -10.48 39.72 28.43
CA LEU A 266 -10.25 38.73 29.49
C LEU A 266 -11.26 39.05 30.62
N PRO A 267 -11.30 38.41 31.82
CA PRO A 267 -10.83 37.09 32.30
C PRO A 267 -11.86 36.39 33.24
N LYS A 268 -11.56 35.16 33.72
CA LYS A 268 -11.73 34.65 35.12
C LYS A 268 -11.45 33.13 35.15
N LEU A 269 -10.25 32.70 35.60
CA LEU A 269 -9.90 32.30 36.97
C LEU A 269 -10.69 31.10 37.53
N ARG A 270 -10.04 29.91 37.61
CA ARG A 270 -9.77 29.22 38.89
C ARG A 270 -8.86 27.99 38.76
N ARG A 271 -7.71 28.05 39.43
CA ARG A 271 -7.02 26.87 40.01
C ARG A 271 -7.62 26.62 41.40
N SER A 272 -7.87 25.37 41.74
CA SER A 272 -7.95 24.92 43.14
C SER A 272 -7.45 23.48 43.25
N ARG A 273 -6.45 23.30 44.12
CA ARG A 273 -5.92 22.03 44.64
C ARG A 273 -6.94 21.35 45.56
N ARG A 274 -6.88 20.00 45.59
CA ARG A 274 -6.94 19.08 46.76
C ARG A 274 -6.86 17.66 46.17
N ASP A 275 -5.69 17.01 46.13
CA ASP A 275 -5.05 16.20 47.20
C ASP A 275 -5.89 15.04 47.75
N ARG A 276 -5.63 13.83 47.24
CA ARG A 276 -5.31 12.61 48.00
C ARG A 276 -4.99 11.46 47.03
N LEU A 277 -3.71 11.11 46.88
CA LEU A 277 -3.06 9.97 47.56
C LEU A 277 -3.71 8.62 47.23
N PHE A 278 -3.12 7.88 46.27
CA PHE A 278 -2.82 6.47 46.47
C PHE A 278 -1.53 6.10 45.71
N ARG A 279 -0.45 6.15 46.49
CA ARG A 279 0.85 5.57 46.20
C ARG A 279 0.86 4.25 46.97
N THR A 280 0.89 3.11 46.28
CA THR A 280 1.16 1.80 46.87
C THR A 280 2.06 1.07 45.90
N GLN A 281 3.37 1.30 46.04
CA GLN A 281 4.30 0.35 46.65
C GLN A 281 4.44 -0.94 45.83
N ALA A 282 5.53 -0.96 45.06
CA ALA A 282 6.25 -2.17 44.77
C ALA A 282 6.54 -2.90 46.10
N ARG A 283 6.00 -4.10 46.25
CA ARG A 283 6.42 -5.09 47.24
C ARG A 283 6.91 -6.32 46.50
N THR A 284 8.22 -6.53 46.58
CA THR A 284 8.84 -7.84 46.50
C THR A 284 8.29 -8.71 47.65
N ALA A 285 7.61 -9.80 47.31
CA ALA A 285 7.32 -10.88 48.25
C ALA A 285 7.52 -12.21 47.51
N ALA A 286 8.51 -12.95 47.97
CA ALA A 286 8.78 -14.31 47.60
C ALA A 286 7.67 -15.25 48.11
N ARG A 287 7.58 -16.42 47.45
CA ARG A 287 6.86 -17.64 47.84
C ARG A 287 5.34 -17.60 47.77
N ASP A 288 4.80 -18.29 46.77
CA ASP A 288 4.07 -19.55 47.00
C ASP A 288 3.69 -20.19 45.65
N LEU A 289 4.49 -21.17 45.23
CA LEU A 289 4.15 -22.10 44.17
C LEU A 289 3.24 -23.19 44.76
N ARG A 290 1.94 -23.13 44.48
CA ARG A 290 1.06 -24.31 44.57
C ARG A 290 0.63 -24.73 43.17
N PRO A 291 0.95 -25.97 42.75
CA PRO A 291 0.52 -26.48 41.45
C PRO A 291 -0.95 -26.93 41.51
N SER A 292 -1.72 -26.51 40.51
CA SER A 292 -3.05 -27.06 40.22
C SER A 292 -2.90 -28.52 39.80
N LYS A 293 -3.43 -29.42 40.64
CA LYS A 293 -3.72 -30.80 40.29
C LYS A 293 -4.80 -30.80 39.21
N LEU A 294 -4.55 -31.42 38.06
CA LEU A 294 -5.48 -32.28 37.30
C LEU A 294 -4.81 -32.71 35.97
N PHE A 295 -4.99 -34.00 35.63
CA PHE A 295 -4.41 -34.82 34.54
C PHE A 295 -3.06 -35.52 34.81
N PRO A 296 -3.09 -36.79 35.27
CA PRO A 296 -1.95 -37.69 35.19
C PRO A 296 -1.97 -38.44 33.84
N LEU A 297 -1.06 -38.08 32.93
CA LEU A 297 -0.67 -38.95 31.82
C LEU A 297 0.65 -39.63 32.21
N GLY A 298 0.67 -40.96 32.06
CA GLY A 298 1.59 -41.88 32.73
C GLY A 298 3.08 -41.68 32.45
N PHE A 299 3.86 -41.92 33.50
CA PHE A 299 5.31 -42.05 33.43
C PHE A 299 5.70 -43.41 32.84
N SER A 300 6.27 -43.41 31.65
CA SER A 300 7.02 -44.54 31.10
C SER A 300 8.32 -44.73 31.90
N ARG A 301 8.41 -45.82 32.66
CA ARG A 301 9.64 -46.29 33.30
C ARG A 301 10.65 -46.72 32.23
N LEU A 302 11.76 -46.00 32.13
CA LEU A 302 12.97 -46.49 31.48
C LEU A 302 13.65 -47.52 32.39
N HIS A 303 13.56 -48.79 32.01
CA HIS A 303 14.27 -49.88 32.67
C HIS A 303 15.73 -49.88 32.20
N ARG A 304 16.65 -49.45 33.07
CA ARG A 304 18.10 -49.55 32.83
C ARG A 304 18.52 -51.01 33.02
N ARG A 305 18.78 -51.71 31.92
CA ARG A 305 19.35 -53.07 31.90
C ARG A 305 20.87 -52.93 32.10
N SER A 306 21.38 -53.38 33.23
CA SER A 306 22.81 -53.53 33.51
C SER A 306 23.31 -54.84 32.89
N SER A 307 24.17 -54.74 31.88
CA SER A 307 24.97 -55.87 31.39
C SER A 307 26.27 -55.97 32.19
N PRO A 308 26.71 -57.17 32.59
CA PRO A 308 28.04 -57.36 33.18
C PRO A 308 29.11 -57.33 32.08
N ARG A 309 30.25 -56.71 32.37
CA ARG A 309 31.48 -56.74 31.56
C ARG A 309 32.40 -57.86 32.07
N PRO A 310 33.33 -58.33 31.22
CA PRO A 310 33.79 -59.73 31.14
C PRO A 310 34.66 -60.19 32.29
#